data_AF-A0A3D5UAE8-F1
#
_entry.id   AF-A0A3D5UAE8-F1
#
_cell.length_a   1.000
_cell.length_b   1.000
_cell.length_c   1.000
_cell.angle_alpha   90.00
_cell.angle_beta   90.00
_cell.angle_gamma   90.00
#
_symmetry.space_group_name_H-M   'P 1'
#
loop_
_entity.id
_entity.type
_entity.pdbx_description
1 polymer ?
#
loop_
_entity_poly.entity_id
_entity_poly.type
_entity_poly.pdbx_seq_one_letter_code
_entity_poly.pdbx_strand_id
1 'polypeptide(L)' 'YDDDDRIALDSNYTPPNVYGFGHNPYYRNVVDVLLEKAEPSTDGRDGRKSVEIIQAIYRSAKTGKKVSLPL' A
#
# COMPACT_ATOMS: atom_id res chain seq x y z
N TYR A 1 -23.29 -23.70 -0.31
CA TYR A 1 -23.90 -22.38 -0.59
C TYR A 1 -23.91 -21.49 0.64
N ASP A 2 -24.12 -22.00 1.86
CA ASP A 2 -24.18 -21.19 3.09
C ASP A 2 -22.81 -20.72 3.64
N ASP A 3 -21.73 -21.48 3.37
CA ASP A 3 -20.39 -21.16 3.89
C ASP A 3 -19.73 -19.96 3.18
N ASP A 4 -19.90 -19.83 1.87
CA ASP A 4 -19.31 -18.73 1.10
C ASP A 4 -19.94 -17.38 1.47
N ASP A 5 -21.27 -17.37 1.69
CA ASP A 5 -22.00 -16.18 2.14
C ASP A 5 -21.56 -15.76 3.54
N ARG A 6 -21.33 -16.72 4.45
CA ARG A 6 -20.80 -16.45 5.79
C ARG A 6 -19.39 -15.84 5.74
N ILE A 7 -18.51 -16.39 4.90
CA ILE A 7 -17.14 -15.87 4.72
C ILE A 7 -17.17 -14.44 4.14
N ALA A 8 -18.07 -14.19 3.17
CA ALA A 8 -18.25 -12.86 2.59
C ALA A 8 -18.75 -11.85 3.63
N LEU A 9 -19.71 -12.22 4.47
CA LEU A 9 -20.21 -11.37 5.56
C LEU A 9 -19.12 -11.06 6.59
N ASP A 10 -18.34 -12.05 7.02
CA ASP A 10 -17.24 -11.85 7.99
C ASP A 10 -16.12 -10.95 7.44
N SER A 11 -15.86 -11.03 6.12
CA SER A 11 -14.86 -10.18 5.47
C SER A 11 -15.25 -8.70 5.42
N ASN A 12 -16.54 -8.39 5.44
CA ASN A 12 -17.04 -7.01 5.35
C ASN A 12 -16.82 -6.21 6.65
N TYR A 13 -16.57 -6.89 7.78
CA TYR A 13 -16.31 -6.27 9.09
C TYR A 13 -14.83 -6.23 9.48
N THR A 14 -13.97 -6.81 8.65
CA THR A 14 -12.51 -6.83 8.82
C THR A 14 -11.89 -6.10 7.63
N PRO A 15 -11.71 -4.78 7.73
CA PRO A 15 -11.31 -4.05 8.94
C PRO A 15 -12.45 -3.29 9.63
N PRO A 16 -12.28 -2.90 10.91
CA PRO A 16 -13.29 -2.20 11.70
C PRO A 16 -13.67 -0.79 11.15
N ASN A 17 -12.94 -0.30 10.15
CA ASN A 17 -13.21 0.94 9.44
C ASN A 17 -12.58 0.90 8.03
N VAL A 18 -12.92 1.90 7.20
CA VAL A 18 -12.36 2.10 5.85
C VAL A 18 -10.84 2.30 5.84
N TYR A 19 -10.25 2.53 7.02
CA TYR A 19 -8.84 2.81 7.24
C TYR A 19 -8.02 1.55 7.60
N GLY A 20 -8.62 0.37 7.63
CA GLY A 20 -7.82 -0.84 7.79
C GLY A 20 -7.13 -0.95 9.15
N PHE A 21 -6.21 -1.90 9.22
CA PHE A 21 -5.30 -2.06 10.36
C PHE A 21 -4.00 -1.27 10.20
N GLY A 22 -3.78 -0.62 9.04
CA GLY A 22 -2.48 -0.04 8.68
C GLY A 22 -2.28 1.43 9.04
N HIS A 23 -3.34 2.25 9.08
CA HIS A 23 -3.17 3.70 9.24
C HIS A 23 -2.66 4.10 10.63
N ASN A 24 -3.26 3.56 11.71
CA ASN A 24 -2.82 3.86 13.08
C ASN A 24 -1.33 3.48 13.33
N PRO A 25 -0.87 2.26 13.02
CA PRO A 25 0.55 1.93 13.20
C PRO A 25 1.46 2.75 12.28
N TYR A 26 1.02 3.08 11.06
CA TYR A 26 1.80 3.97 10.17
C TYR A 26 1.97 5.37 10.77
N TYR A 27 0.89 6.01 11.23
CA TYR A 27 0.97 7.32 11.89
C TYR A 27 1.84 7.27 13.15
N ARG A 28 1.77 6.17 13.91
CA ARG A 28 2.65 5.99 15.06
C ARG A 28 4.12 5.92 14.66
N ASN A 29 4.46 5.16 13.61
CA ASN A 29 5.82 5.14 13.07
C ASN A 29 6.27 6.53 12.62
N VAL A 30 5.42 7.31 11.94
CA VAL A 30 5.75 8.69 11.55
C VAL A 30 6.07 9.55 12.78
N VAL A 31 5.26 9.49 13.83
CA VAL A 31 5.52 10.24 15.08
C VAL A 31 6.81 9.77 15.74
N ASP A 32 7.04 8.47 15.85
CA ASP A 32 8.24 7.92 16.48
C ASP A 32 9.52 8.27 15.70
N VAL A 33 9.47 8.33 14.37
CA VAL A 33 10.59 8.81 13.53
C VAL A 33 10.88 10.29 13.78
N LEU A 34 9.84 11.14 13.83
CA LEU A 34 10.01 12.57 14.11
C LEU A 34 10.56 12.84 15.52
N LEU A 35 10.35 11.91 16.44
CA LEU A 35 10.89 11.94 17.80
C LEU A 35 12.24 11.23 17.93
N GLU A 36 12.86 10.80 16.82
CA GLU A 36 14.15 10.08 16.78
C GLU A 36 14.13 8.74 17.55
N LYS A 37 12.96 8.08 17.61
CA LYS A 37 12.76 6.79 18.32
C LYS A 37 12.64 5.58 17.40
N ALA A 38 12.49 5.80 16.09
CA ALA A 38 12.30 4.74 15.11
C ALA A 38 12.86 5.14 13.74
N GLU A 39 13.10 4.13 12.90
CA GLU A 39 13.34 4.30 11.47
C GLU A 39 12.01 4.30 10.70
N PRO A 40 11.91 5.04 9.58
CA PRO A 40 10.69 5.07 8.78
C PRO A 40 10.41 3.70 8.18
N SER A 41 9.21 3.16 8.39
CA SER A 41 8.76 1.91 7.76
C SER A 41 8.66 2.03 6.24
N THR A 42 8.56 3.25 5.72
CA THR A 42 8.67 3.57 4.29
C THR A 42 9.28 4.95 4.16
N ASP A 43 10.51 5.00 3.66
CA ASP A 43 11.21 6.26 3.38
C ASP A 43 10.87 6.80 1.97
N GLY A 44 11.44 7.95 1.62
CA GLY A 44 11.21 8.56 0.30
C GLY A 44 11.81 7.77 -0.87
N ARG A 45 12.79 6.89 -0.65
CA ARG A 45 13.37 6.05 -1.70
C ARG A 45 12.49 4.84 -1.95
N ASP A 46 12.01 4.19 -0.90
CA ASP A 46 11.09 3.07 -0.97
C ASP A 46 9.73 3.50 -1.51
N GLY A 47 9.19 4.64 -1.06
CA GLY A 47 7.94 5.18 -1.59
C GLY A 47 7.97 5.47 -3.09
N ARG A 48 9.15 5.83 -3.65
CA ARG A 48 9.29 6.09 -5.09
C ARG A 48 9.14 4.84 -5.95
N LYS A 49 9.46 3.65 -5.45
CA LYS A 49 9.33 2.38 -6.21
C LYS A 49 7.88 2.14 -6.65
N SER A 50 6.92 2.43 -5.78
CA SER A 50 5.48 2.30 -6.11
C SER A 50 5.06 3.26 -7.22
N VAL A 51 5.53 4.52 -7.15
CA VAL A 51 5.24 5.54 -8.17
C VAL A 51 5.86 5.18 -9.51
N GLU A 52 7.08 4.66 -9.49
CA GLU A 52 7.81 4.20 -10.66
C GLU A 52 7.09 3.05 -11.38
N ILE A 53 6.60 2.06 -10.63
CA ILE A 53 5.79 0.96 -11.18
C ILE A 53 4.51 1.51 -11.85
N ILE A 54 3.78 2.39 -11.16
CA ILE A 54 2.56 3.02 -11.72
C ILE A 54 2.90 3.75 -13.02
N GLN A 55 4.00 4.51 -13.04
CA GLN A 55 4.43 5.21 -14.24
C GLN A 55 4.79 4.23 -15.37
N ALA A 56 5.50 3.13 -15.08
CA ALA A 56 5.84 2.11 -16.06
C ALA A 56 4.61 1.45 -16.67
N ILE A 57 3.57 1.18 -15.87
CA ILE A 57 2.27 0.67 -16.33
C ILE A 57 1.64 1.64 -17.33
N TYR A 58 1.54 2.93 -16.99
CA TYR A 58 0.98 3.94 -17.88
C TYR A 58 1.80 4.11 -19.17
N ARG A 59 3.13 4.11 -19.08
CA ARG A 59 4.03 4.17 -20.25
C ARG A 59 3.86 2.95 -21.16
N SER A 60 3.76 1.76 -20.58
CA SER A 60 3.52 0.51 -21.32
C SER A 60 2.18 0.55 -22.03
N ALA A 61 1.10 0.92 -21.32
CA ALA A 61 -0.25 1.02 -21.89
C ALA A 61 -0.33 2.03 -23.04
N LYS A 62 0.31 3.19 -22.90
CA LYS A 62 0.32 4.24 -23.93
C LYS A 62 1.12 3.85 -25.18
N THR A 63 2.20 3.09 -25.02
CA THR A 63 3.14 2.80 -26.12
C THR A 63 2.99 1.41 -26.73
N GLY A 64 2.30 0.50 -26.05
CA GLY A 64 2.22 -0.92 -26.42
C GLY A 64 3.56 -1.66 -26.30
N LYS A 65 4.54 -1.11 -25.58
CA LYS A 65 5.90 -1.67 -25.47
C LYS A 65 6.23 -2.04 -24.03
N LYS A 66 7.08 -3.06 -23.86
CA LYS A 66 7.67 -3.40 -22.56
C LYS A 66 8.49 -2.22 -22.02
N VAL A 67 8.32 -1.91 -20.74
CA VAL A 67 9.09 -0.91 -20.00
C VAL A 67 9.94 -1.63 -18.95
N SER A 68 11.26 -1.36 -18.93
CA SER A 68 12.18 -1.91 -17.92
C SER A 68 12.17 -1.08 -16.64
N LEU A 69 12.37 -1.74 -15.50
CA LEU A 69 12.58 -1.10 -14.21
C LEU A 69 14.03 -1.33 -13.73
N PRO A 70 14.62 -0.41 -12.96
CA PRO A 70 14.11 0.93 -12.64
C PRO A 70 14.02 1.82 -13.90
N LEU A 71 13.16 2.84 -13.84
CA LEU A 71 12.93 3.85 -14.88
C LEU A 71 14.06 4.88 -14.97
#